data_AF-A0A1T4U7J6-F1
#
_entry.id   AF-A0A1T4U7J6-F1
#
_cell.length_a   1.000
_cell.length_b   1.000
_cell.length_c   1.000
_cell.angle_alpha   90.00
_cell.angle_beta   90.00
_cell.angle_gamma   90.00
#
_symmetry.space_group_name_H-M   'P 1'
#
loop_
_entity.id
_entity.type
_entity.pdbx_description
1 polymer ?
#
loop_
_entity_poly.entity_id
_entity_poly.type
_entity_poly.pdbx_seq_one_letter_code
_entity_poly.pdbx_strand_id
1 'polypeptide(L)'
;MIQDYEEKILDFIDAMVETASDDELFASGYLRGHISLAAADCEQDGVDDVGLLRARVDSSLKENANELNPADQVLVANFWSSLQDKAN
;
A
#
# COMPACT_ATOMS: atom_id res chain seq x y z
N MET A 1 14.18 -0.22 -8.28
CA MET A 1 13.80 -1.64 -8.15
C MET A 1 12.57 -1.71 -7.26
N ILE A 2 11.92 -2.87 -7.16
CA ILE A 2 10.76 -3.07 -6.27
C ILE A 2 11.14 -2.79 -4.82
N GLN A 3 12.29 -3.29 -4.35
CA GLN A 3 12.75 -3.07 -2.97
C GLN A 3 12.91 -1.57 -2.64
N ASP A 4 13.56 -0.79 -3.50
CA ASP A 4 13.70 0.68 -3.28
C ASP A 4 12.34 1.38 -3.22
N TYR A 5 11.38 0.93 -4.04
CA TYR A 5 10.04 1.51 -4.07
C TYR A 5 9.22 1.11 -2.83
N GLU A 6 9.31 -0.16 -2.42
CA GLU A 6 8.69 -0.63 -1.17
C GLU A 6 9.23 0.17 0.01
N GLU A 7 10.56 0.25 0.18
CA GLU A 7 11.20 1.01 1.27
C GLU A 7 10.73 2.46 1.28
N LYS A 8 10.74 3.15 0.12
CA LYS A 8 10.25 4.53 -0.01
C LYS A 8 8.78 4.69 0.43
N ILE A 9 7.90 3.76 0.05
CA ILE A 9 6.49 3.79 0.42
C ILE A 9 6.32 3.53 1.93
N LEU A 10 7.03 2.53 2.47
CA LEU A 10 6.97 2.19 3.89
C LEU A 10 7.49 3.32 4.78
N ASP A 11 8.54 4.01 4.35
CA ASP A 11 9.05 5.21 5.03
C ASP A 11 8.00 6.32 5.07
N PHE A 12 7.24 6.52 3.98
CA PHE A 12 6.13 7.49 4.00
C PHE A 12 5.04 7.07 4.99
N ILE A 13 4.66 5.79 4.99
CA ILE A 13 3.68 5.26 5.94
C ILE A 13 4.15 5.51 7.38
N ASP A 14 5.39 5.15 7.70
CA ASP A 14 5.96 5.27 9.04
C ASP A 14 6.06 6.73 9.50
N ALA A 15 6.39 7.66 8.59
CA ALA A 15 6.43 9.09 8.88
C ALA A 15 5.06 9.71 9.25
N MET A 16 3.95 9.06 8.88
CA MET A 16 2.60 9.56 9.19
C MET A 16 2.08 9.05 10.53
N VAL A 17 2.63 7.95 11.05
CA VAL A 17 2.16 7.26 12.28
C VAL A 17 2.11 8.18 13.49
N GLU A 18 3.06 9.10 13.66
CA GLU A 18 3.15 9.97 14.85
C GLU A 18 1.99 10.97 14.98
N THR A 19 1.33 11.31 13.87
CA THR A 19 0.28 12.34 13.83
C THR A 19 -1.06 11.82 13.29
N ALA A 20 -1.10 10.54 12.92
CA ALA A 20 -2.27 9.90 12.33
C ALA A 20 -3.39 9.72 13.35
N SER A 21 -4.62 9.94 12.89
CA SER A 21 -5.84 9.49 13.57
C SER A 21 -5.94 7.96 13.59
N ASP A 22 -6.84 7.41 14.41
CA ASP A 22 -7.07 5.96 14.50
C ASP A 22 -7.42 5.35 13.13
N ASP A 23 -8.24 6.05 12.33
CA ASP A 23 -8.63 5.60 10.99
C ASP A 23 -7.43 5.61 10.02
N GLU A 24 -6.56 6.63 10.11
CA GLU A 24 -5.34 6.72 9.31
C GLU A 24 -4.30 5.67 9.71
N LEU A 25 -4.19 5.36 11.00
CA LEU A 25 -3.35 4.26 11.50
C LEU A 25 -3.85 2.91 10.99
N PHE A 26 -5.17 2.71 10.98
CA PHE A 26 -5.78 1.52 10.39
C PHE A 26 -5.45 1.42 8.89
N ALA A 27 -5.70 2.48 8.12
CA ALA A 27 -5.42 2.49 6.68
C ALA A 27 -3.92 2.28 6.38
N SER A 28 -3.04 2.86 7.21
CA SER A 28 -1.58 2.66 7.16
C SER A 28 -1.19 1.20 7.33
N GLY A 29 -1.71 0.55 8.37
CA GLY A 29 -1.44 -0.86 8.64
C GLY A 29 -1.98 -1.78 7.55
N TYR A 30 -3.19 -1.50 7.06
CA TYR A 30 -3.82 -2.25 5.98
C TYR A 30 -2.99 -2.17 4.69
N LEU A 31 -2.62 -0.95 4.27
CA LEU A 31 -1.81 -0.75 3.06
C LEU A 31 -0.43 -1.38 3.18
N ARG A 32 0.27 -1.20 4.30
CA ARG A 32 1.56 -1.84 4.55
C ARG A 32 1.49 -3.34 4.33
N GLY A 33 0.44 -4.00 4.83
CA GLY A 33 0.22 -5.43 4.63
C GLY A 33 0.11 -5.82 3.14
N HIS A 34 -0.72 -5.11 2.38
CA HIS A 34 -0.90 -5.37 0.95
C HIS A 34 0.36 -5.10 0.12
N ILE A 35 1.09 -4.02 0.44
CA ILE A 35 2.32 -3.65 -0.26
C ILE A 35 3.41 -4.69 -0.04
N SER A 36 3.67 -5.07 1.22
CA SER A 36 4.72 -6.04 1.53
C SER A 36 4.39 -7.45 1.03
N LEU A 37 3.11 -7.84 1.04
CA LEU A 37 2.70 -9.11 0.43
C LEU A 37 2.92 -9.09 -1.08
N ALA A 38 2.50 -8.03 -1.77
CA ALA A 38 2.70 -7.90 -3.21
C ALA A 38 4.18 -7.84 -3.60
N ALA A 39 5.02 -7.18 -2.79
CA ALA A 39 6.46 -7.12 -2.99
C ALA A 39 7.12 -8.50 -2.84
N ALA A 40 6.75 -9.24 -1.79
CA ALA A 40 7.20 -10.61 -1.57
C ALA A 40 6.78 -11.55 -2.72
N ASP A 41 5.54 -11.45 -3.19
CA ASP A 41 5.06 -12.23 -4.33
C ASP A 41 5.82 -11.88 -5.61
N CYS A 42 6.14 -10.60 -5.84
CA CYS A 42 6.95 -10.18 -6.98
C CYS A 42 8.37 -10.75 -6.90
N GLU A 43 9.01 -10.69 -5.74
CA GLU A 43 10.35 -11.26 -5.52
C GLU A 43 10.36 -12.77 -5.76
N GLN A 44 9.36 -13.49 -5.24
CA GLN A 44 9.19 -14.93 -5.46
C GLN A 44 9.02 -15.28 -6.95
N ASP A 45 8.33 -14.44 -7.72
CA ASP A 45 8.12 -14.62 -9.14
C ASP A 45 9.29 -14.11 -10.01
N GLY A 46 10.35 -13.56 -9.40
CA GLY A 46 11.47 -12.96 -10.12
C GLY A 46 11.11 -11.69 -10.89
N VAL A 47 10.05 -11.00 -10.46
CA VAL A 47 9.58 -9.73 -11.02
C VAL A 47 10.31 -8.60 -10.30
N ASP A 48 10.94 -7.71 -11.07
CA ASP A 48 11.49 -6.43 -10.56
C ASP A 48 10.92 -5.24 -11.36
N ASP A 49 9.59 -5.17 -11.42
CA ASP A 49 8.85 -4.11 -12.11
C ASP A 49 7.87 -3.42 -11.14
N VAL A 50 8.11 -2.14 -10.88
CA VAL A 50 7.29 -1.33 -9.96
C VAL A 50 5.86 -1.14 -10.48
N GLY A 51 5.66 -1.13 -11.80
CA GLY A 51 4.32 -1.09 -12.39
C GLY A 51 3.53 -2.35 -12.08
N LEU A 52 4.18 -3.52 -12.13
CA LEU A 52 3.55 -4.79 -11.78
C LEU A 52 3.27 -4.90 -10.28
N LEU A 53 4.17 -4.41 -9.43
CA LEU A 53 3.92 -4.29 -7.98
C LEU A 53 2.65 -3.46 -7.71
N ARG A 54 2.56 -2.26 -8.29
CA ARG A 54 1.39 -1.38 -8.13
C ARG A 54 0.10 -2.06 -8.58
N ALA A 55 0.12 -2.73 -9.73
CA ALA A 55 -1.02 -3.48 -10.22
C ALA A 55 -1.44 -4.63 -9.29
N ARG A 56 -0.48 -5.32 -8.65
CA ARG A 56 -0.77 -6.37 -7.65
C ARG A 56 -1.40 -5.79 -6.40
N VAL A 57 -0.88 -4.66 -5.89
CA VAL A 57 -1.47 -3.95 -4.75
C VAL A 57 -2.91 -3.51 -5.09
N ASP A 58 -3.13 -2.90 -6.26
CA ASP A 58 -4.47 -2.49 -6.71
C ASP A 58 -5.46 -3.67 -6.79
N SER A 59 -5.02 -4.82 -7.33
CA SER A 59 -5.86 -6.03 -7.38
C SER A 59 -6.18 -6.55 -5.99
N SER A 60 -5.16 -6.62 -5.13
CA SER A 60 -5.29 -7.12 -3.76
C SER A 60 -6.25 -6.25 -2.94
N LEU A 61 -6.14 -4.92 -3.03
CA LEU A 61 -7.06 -4.00 -2.36
C LEU A 61 -8.50 -4.15 -2.87
N LYS A 62 -8.68 -4.35 -4.19
CA LYS A 62 -10.01 -4.55 -4.78
C LYS A 62 -10.64 -5.87 -4.36
N GLU A 63 -9.85 -6.94 -4.28
CA GLU A 63 -10.29 -8.28 -3.89
C GLU A 63 -10.71 -8.34 -2.42
N ASN A 64 -10.05 -7.58 -1.55
CA ASN A 64 -10.29 -7.56 -0.10
C ASN A 64 -11.15 -6.36 0.35
N ALA A 65 -11.67 -5.56 -0.58
CA ALA A 65 -12.50 -4.40 -0.27
C ALA A 65 -13.77 -4.73 0.55
N ASN A 66 -14.25 -5.98 0.49
CA ASN A 66 -15.39 -6.46 1.26
C ASN A 66 -15.10 -6.61 2.77
N GLU A 67 -13.83 -6.61 3.18
CA GLU A 67 -13.42 -6.61 4.59
C GLU A 67 -13.56 -5.23 5.24
N LEU A 68 -13.65 -4.18 4.42
CA LEU A 68 -13.67 -2.79 4.83
C LEU A 68 -15.09 -2.23 4.81
N ASN A 69 -15.39 -1.36 5.77
CA ASN A 69 -16.60 -0.54 5.71
C ASN A 69 -16.47 0.53 4.59
N PRO A 70 -17.58 1.15 4.13
CA PRO A 70 -17.52 2.12 3.03
C PRO A 70 -16.61 3.35 3.27
N ALA A 71 -16.47 3.80 4.51
CA ALA A 71 -15.57 4.91 4.85
C ALA A 71 -14.09 4.46 4.76
N ASP A 72 -13.78 3.28 5.29
CA ASP A 72 -12.44 2.70 5.24
C ASP A 72 -12.00 2.44 3.79
N GLN A 73 -12.90 1.97 2.93
CA GLN A 73 -12.61 1.77 1.50
C GLN A 73 -12.15 3.08 0.84
N VAL A 74 -12.86 4.19 1.12
CA VAL A 74 -12.51 5.50 0.58
C VAL A 74 -11.18 6.00 1.16
N LEU A 75 -10.97 5.81 2.46
CA LEU A 75 -9.74 6.22 3.14
C LEU A 75 -8.52 5.49 2.58
N VAL A 76 -8.57 4.17 2.51
CA VAL A 76 -7.50 3.32 1.96
C VAL A 76 -7.21 3.68 0.50
N ALA A 77 -8.23 3.89 -0.33
CA ALA A 77 -8.06 4.26 -1.73
C ALA A 77 -7.40 5.64 -1.90
N ASN A 78 -7.86 6.65 -1.17
CA ASN A 78 -7.27 7.99 -1.19
C ASN A 78 -5.83 7.97 -0.71
N PHE A 79 -5.57 7.16 0.31
CA PHE A 79 -4.26 7.09 0.90
C PHE A 79 -3.26 6.39 -0.02
N TRP A 80 -3.68 5.29 -0.65
CA TRP A 80 -2.89 4.61 -1.67
C TRP A 80 -2.58 5.51 -2.87
N SER A 81 -3.56 6.28 -3.36
CA SER A 81 -3.30 7.27 -4.42
C SER A 81 -2.24 8.30 -3.99
N SER A 82 -2.34 8.79 -2.75
CA SER A 82 -1.39 9.78 -2.22
C SER A 82 0.03 9.22 -2.09
N LEU A 83 0.17 7.95 -1.69
CA LEU A 83 1.45 7.27 -1.62
C LEU A 83 2.09 7.11 -3.01
N GLN A 84 1.30 6.70 -4.01
CA GLN A 84 1.77 6.59 -5.40
C GLN A 84 2.25 7.94 -5.95
N ASP A 85 1.53 9.02 -5.67
CA ASP A 85 1.91 10.37 -6.12
C ASP A 85 3.20 10.87 -5.45
N LYS A 86 3.42 10.55 -4.17
CA LYS A 86 4.68 10.86 -3.47
C LYS A 86 5.85 9.99 -3.92
N ALA A 87 5.55 8.78 -4.39
CA ALA A 87 6.54 7.81 -4.82
C ALA A 87 6.95 7.95 -6.30
N ASN A 88 6.17 8.68 -7.11
CA ASN A 88 6.54 9.10 -8.48
C ASN A 88 7.85 9.90 -8.56
#